data_AF-A0A6L4AAW6-F1
#
_entry.id   AF-A0A6L4AAW6-F1
#
_cell.length_a   1.000
_cell.length_b   1.000
_cell.length_c   1.000
_cell.angle_alpha   90.00
_cell.angle_beta   90.00
_cell.angle_gamma   90.00
#
_symmetry.space_group_name_H-M   'P 1'
#
loop_
_entity.id
_entity.type
_entity.pdbx_description
1 polymer ?
#
loop_
_entity_poly.entity_id
_entity_poly.type
_entity_poly.pdbx_seq_one_letter_code
_entity_poly.pdbx_strand_id
1 'polypeptide(L)'
;MQQSTNRPVPPLPAKNQSRLHGCLPSYKTIVKIEGAILIVVGIASLLLSWDFGLSLTWVGIGAIAFGGMSLVGGFSITRNFAYQQAQSVGPLNQVERAKAELKERGGQFEFLILMLIVGVLTIFLGFIVSILAI
;
A
#
# COMPACT_ATOMS: atom_id res chain seq x y z
N MET A 1 -31.74 -40.32 9.51
CA MET A 1 -30.47 -40.37 10.29
C MET A 1 -29.33 -40.00 9.35
N GLN A 2 -28.89 -38.74 9.35
CA GLN A 2 -27.75 -38.27 8.55
C GLN A 2 -26.51 -38.24 9.44
N GLN A 3 -25.48 -39.00 9.07
CA GLN A 3 -24.18 -39.00 9.74
C GLN A 3 -23.52 -37.63 9.59
N SER A 4 -23.49 -36.86 10.68
CA SER A 4 -22.64 -35.69 10.85
C SER A 4 -21.18 -36.13 10.79
N THR A 5 -20.55 -36.01 9.62
CA THR A 5 -19.13 -36.31 9.43
C THR A 5 -18.29 -35.23 10.09
N ASN A 6 -18.01 -35.44 11.38
CA ASN A 6 -17.07 -34.69 12.18
C ASN A 6 -15.64 -35.00 11.69
N ARG A 7 -15.23 -34.41 10.56
CA ARG A 7 -13.85 -34.52 10.08
C ARG A 7 -12.99 -33.52 10.83
N PRO A 8 -11.93 -33.95 11.53
CA PRO A 8 -10.98 -33.02 12.12
C PRO A 8 -10.36 -32.20 10.99
N VAL A 9 -10.52 -30.87 11.07
CA VAL A 9 -9.87 -29.94 10.16
C VAL A 9 -8.35 -30.12 10.34
N PRO A 10 -7.60 -30.44 9.29
CA PRO A 10 -6.16 -30.65 9.42
C PRO A 10 -5.51 -29.37 9.94
N PRO A 11 -4.60 -29.45 10.93
CA PRO A 11 -3.91 -28.28 11.44
C PRO A 11 -3.16 -27.61 10.28
N LEU A 12 -3.42 -26.31 10.10
CA LEU A 12 -2.77 -25.48 9.10
C LEU A 12 -1.24 -25.66 9.20
N PRO A 13 -0.53 -25.87 8.08
CA PRO A 13 0.91 -26.11 8.09
C PRO A 13 1.66 -24.90 8.67
N ALA A 14 2.39 -25.12 9.76
CA ALA A 14 3.20 -24.12 10.49
C ALA A 14 4.21 -23.35 9.60
N LYS A 15 4.51 -23.87 8.40
CA LYS A 15 5.38 -23.24 7.40
C LYS A 15 4.83 -21.92 6.84
N ASN A 16 3.56 -21.58 7.07
CA ASN A 16 2.96 -20.35 6.56
C ASN A 16 3.03 -19.16 7.54
N GLN A 17 3.49 -19.36 8.79
CA GLN A 17 3.62 -18.26 9.74
C GLN A 17 4.86 -17.38 9.47
N SER A 18 5.92 -17.92 8.88
CA SER A 18 7.11 -17.15 8.50
C SER A 18 6.94 -16.29 7.25
N ARG A 19 5.85 -16.45 6.48
CA ARG A 19 5.51 -15.59 5.33
C ARG A 19 4.61 -14.39 5.69
N LEU A 20 4.26 -14.23 6.97
CA LEU A 20 3.69 -12.98 7.48
C LEU A 20 4.76 -11.89 7.71
N HIS A 21 6.04 -12.25 7.68
CA HIS A 21 7.19 -11.32 7.68
C HIS A 21 7.46 -10.67 6.31
N GLY A 22 6.47 -10.63 5.43
CA GLY A 22 6.51 -9.88 4.17
C GLY A 22 5.71 -8.58 4.19
N CYS A 23 5.27 -8.12 5.38
CA CYS A 23 4.26 -7.07 5.53
C CYS A 23 4.82 -5.66 5.75
N LEU A 24 6.15 -5.49 5.83
CA LEU A 24 6.77 -4.20 6.11
C LEU A 24 7.67 -3.80 4.94
N PRO A 25 7.45 -2.63 4.31
CA PRO A 25 8.36 -2.13 3.32
C PRO A 25 9.76 -2.02 3.94
N SER A 26 10.76 -2.55 3.22
CA SER A 26 12.15 -2.49 3.69
C SER A 26 12.53 -1.04 3.93
N TYR A 27 13.16 -0.74 5.08
CA TYR A 27 13.54 0.63 5.46
C TYR A 27 14.30 1.36 4.33
N LYS A 28 15.10 0.62 3.54
CA LYS A 28 15.83 1.14 2.39
C LYS A 28 14.92 1.74 1.32
N THR A 29 13.74 1.18 1.13
CA THR A 29 12.74 1.65 0.17
C THR A 29 12.11 2.96 0.66
N ILE A 30 11.79 3.04 1.96
CA ILE A 30 11.22 4.24 2.57
C ILE A 30 12.20 5.41 2.41
N VAL A 31 13.47 5.22 2.80
CA VAL A 31 14.51 6.25 2.71
C VAL A 31 14.75 6.71 1.27
N LYS A 32 14.69 5.80 0.28
CA LYS A 32 14.84 6.17 -1.13
C LYS A 32 13.67 7.03 -1.63
N ILE A 33 12.44 6.65 -1.30
CA ILE A 33 11.24 7.38 -1.73
C ILE A 33 11.20 8.75 -1.06
N GLU A 34 11.42 8.79 0.25
CA GLU A 34 11.45 10.03 1.02
C GLU A 34 12.57 10.96 0.55
N GLY A 35 13.78 10.44 0.33
CA GLY A 35 14.87 11.21 -0.25
C GLY A 35 14.54 11.77 -1.63
N ALA A 36 13.87 11.00 -2.50
CA ALA A 36 13.43 11.50 -3.80
C ALA A 36 12.38 12.62 -3.67
N ILE A 37 11.42 12.49 -2.75
CA ILE A 37 10.42 13.52 -2.46
C ILE A 37 11.10 14.81 -2.00
N LEU A 38 12.04 14.72 -1.05
CA LEU A 38 12.77 15.89 -0.55
C LEU A 38 13.56 16.61 -1.64
N ILE A 39 14.23 15.86 -2.52
CA ILE A 39 14.97 16.43 -3.65
C ILE A 39 14.01 17.15 -4.62
N VAL A 40 12.91 16.49 -5.02
CA VAL A 40 11.95 17.06 -5.98
C VAL A 40 11.28 18.30 -5.41
N VAL A 41 10.80 18.25 -4.17
CA VAL A 41 10.15 19.40 -3.52
C VAL A 41 11.16 20.50 -3.22
N GLY A 42 12.41 20.16 -2.89
CA GLY A 42 13.49 21.13 -2.71
C GLY A 42 13.80 21.92 -3.97
N ILE A 43 13.97 21.22 -5.10
CA ILE A 43 14.18 21.86 -6.40
C ILE A 43 12.96 22.71 -6.79
N ALA A 44 11.75 22.17 -6.64
CA ALA A 44 10.53 22.91 -6.96
C ALA A 44 10.38 24.18 -6.12
N SER A 45 10.64 24.10 -4.81
CA SER A 45 10.53 25.25 -3.91
C SER A 45 11.60 26.32 -4.21
N LEU A 46 12.82 25.91 -4.57
CA LEU A 46 13.87 26.82 -5.02
C LEU A 46 13.49 27.57 -6.31
N LEU A 47 12.85 26.87 -7.26
CA LEU A 47 12.46 27.47 -8.54
C LEU A 47 11.22 28.38 -8.42
N LEU A 48 10.25 28.02 -7.58
CA LEU A 48 8.99 28.75 -7.45
C LEU A 48 8.99 29.79 -6.32
N SER A 49 10.08 29.90 -5.53
CA SER A 49 10.14 30.77 -4.33
C SER A 49 8.96 30.53 -3.37
N TRP A 50 8.51 29.28 -3.29
CA TRP A 50 7.42 28.86 -2.41
C TRP A 50 7.95 28.42 -1.06
N ASP A 51 7.10 28.58 -0.03
CA ASP A 51 7.39 28.12 1.32
C ASP A 51 7.62 26.61 1.33
N PHE A 52 8.87 26.20 1.50
CA PHE A 52 9.28 24.80 1.45
C PHE A 52 8.51 23.94 2.46
N GLY A 53 8.23 24.47 3.66
CA GLY A 53 7.43 23.80 4.69
C GLY A 53 6.00 23.51 4.24
N LEU A 54 5.33 24.49 3.62
CA LEU A 54 3.96 24.35 3.12
C LEU A 54 3.90 23.36 1.95
N SER A 55 4.88 23.44 1.02
CA SER A 55 5.02 22.50 -0.10
C SER A 55 5.15 21.04 0.38
N LEU A 56 5.99 20.78 1.38
CA LEU A 56 6.19 19.45 1.95
C LEU A 56 4.88 18.91 2.57
N THR A 57 4.15 19.74 3.32
CA THR A 57 2.89 19.34 3.94
C THR A 57 1.85 18.95 2.90
N TRP A 58 1.68 19.73 1.83
CA TRP A 58 0.76 19.41 0.74
C TRP A 58 1.13 18.12 0.01
N VAL A 59 2.42 17.89 -0.24
CA VAL A 59 2.90 16.65 -0.85
C VAL A 59 2.65 15.45 0.06
N GLY A 60 2.84 15.60 1.38
CA GLY A 60 2.54 14.55 2.34
C GLY A 60 1.05 14.20 2.41
N ILE A 61 0.17 15.21 2.40
CA ILE A 61 -1.29 14.99 2.32
C ILE A 61 -1.66 14.28 1.01
N GLY A 62 -1.07 14.71 -0.11
CA GLY A 62 -1.25 14.08 -1.42
C GLY A 62 -0.82 12.61 -1.43
N ALA A 63 0.33 12.28 -0.82
CA ALA A 63 0.82 10.90 -0.72
C ALA A 63 -0.15 10.00 0.06
N ILE A 64 -0.70 10.48 1.19
CA ILE A 64 -1.70 9.75 1.96
C ILE A 64 -2.99 9.57 1.14
N ALA A 65 -3.45 10.61 0.45
CA ALA A 65 -4.64 10.54 -0.40
C ALA A 65 -4.48 9.54 -1.55
N PHE A 66 -3.32 9.54 -2.23
CA PHE A 66 -2.98 8.56 -3.27
C PHE A 66 -2.89 7.13 -2.72
N GLY A 67 -2.29 6.96 -1.54
CA GLY A 67 -2.27 5.68 -0.83
C GLY A 67 -3.68 5.16 -0.53
N GLY A 68 -4.57 6.03 -0.05
CA GLY A 68 -5.98 5.71 0.18
C GLY A 68 -6.73 5.35 -1.10
N MET A 69 -6.47 6.08 -2.20
CA MET A 69 -7.12 5.83 -3.49
C MET A 69 -6.70 4.49 -4.10
N SER A 70 -5.50 3.98 -3.79
CA SER A 70 -5.04 2.65 -4.21
C SER A 70 -5.96 1.53 -3.71
N LEU A 71 -6.47 1.63 -2.48
CA LEU A 71 -7.46 0.67 -1.96
C LEU A 71 -8.78 0.75 -2.74
N VAL A 72 -9.25 1.97 -3.04
CA VAL A 72 -10.52 2.18 -3.74
C VAL A 72 -10.43 1.68 -5.19
N GLY A 73 -9.31 1.94 -5.88
CA GLY A 73 -9.05 1.44 -7.22
C GLY A 73 -8.99 -0.09 -7.29
N GLY A 74 -8.34 -0.72 -6.30
CA GLY A 74 -8.32 -2.17 -6.15
C GLY A 74 -9.71 -2.77 -5.97
N PHE A 75 -10.50 -2.20 -5.07
CA PHE A 75 -11.87 -2.66 -4.79
C PHE A 75 -12.81 -2.49 -6.00
N SER A 76 -12.62 -1.43 -6.79
CA SER A 76 -13.45 -1.14 -7.96
C SER A 76 -13.11 -2.02 -9.16
N ILE A 77 -11.84 -2.37 -9.37
CA ILE A 77 -11.41 -3.27 -10.46
C ILE A 77 -11.87 -4.71 -10.21
N THR A 78 -11.77 -5.22 -8.99
CA THR A 78 -12.21 -6.58 -8.62
C THR A 78 -13.73 -6.78 -8.78
N ARG A 79 -14.53 -5.72 -8.70
CA ARG A 79 -15.99 -5.75 -8.89
C ARG A 79 -16.44 -5.60 -10.36
N ASN A 80 -15.54 -5.34 -11.30
CA ASN A 80 -15.92 -5.17 -12.69
C ASN A 80 -16.26 -6.54 -13.32
N PHE A 81 -17.45 -6.67 -13.90
CA PHE A 81 -17.95 -7.92 -14.51
C PHE A 81 -16.98 -8.49 -15.56
N ALA A 82 -16.26 -7.62 -16.29
CA ALA A 82 -15.23 -8.04 -17.25
C ALA A 82 -14.04 -8.78 -16.60
N TYR A 83 -13.66 -8.41 -15.38
CA TYR A 83 -12.56 -9.07 -14.64
C TYR A 83 -12.99 -10.43 -14.09
N GLN A 84 -14.23 -10.52 -13.59
CA GLN A 84 -14.81 -11.80 -13.16
C GLN A 84 -15.05 -12.73 -14.34
N GLN A 85 -15.49 -12.20 -15.50
CA GLN A 85 -15.68 -12.97 -16.71
C GLN A 85 -14.34 -13.46 -17.27
N ALA A 86 -13.31 -12.61 -17.36
CA ALA A 86 -11.96 -12.99 -17.77
C ALA A 86 -11.31 -14.03 -16.82
N GLN A 87 -11.55 -13.92 -15.51
CA GLN A 87 -11.14 -14.97 -14.57
C GLN A 87 -11.94 -16.27 -14.78
N SER A 88 -13.23 -16.19 -15.09
CA SER A 88 -14.08 -17.38 -15.26
C SER A 88 -13.72 -18.26 -16.46
N VAL A 89 -13.20 -17.66 -17.56
CA VAL A 89 -12.80 -18.39 -18.79
C VAL A 89 -11.38 -18.97 -18.75
N GLY A 90 -10.56 -18.67 -17.74
CA GLY A 90 -9.18 -19.18 -17.65
C GLY A 90 -9.09 -20.60 -17.05
N PRO A 91 -8.16 -21.47 -17.47
CA PRO A 91 -8.03 -22.85 -16.98
C PRO A 91 -7.50 -23.00 -15.54
N LEU A 92 -7.36 -21.91 -14.78
CA LEU A 92 -6.80 -21.91 -13.42
C LEU A 92 -7.76 -22.47 -12.38
N ASN A 93 -7.26 -23.38 -11.54
CA ASN A 93 -7.97 -23.96 -10.40
C ASN A 93 -8.46 -22.86 -9.43
N GLN A 94 -9.65 -23.05 -8.84
CA GLN A 94 -10.26 -22.08 -7.90
C GLN A 94 -9.32 -21.67 -6.74
N VAL A 95 -8.45 -22.57 -6.29
CA VAL A 95 -7.48 -22.33 -5.21
C VAL A 95 -6.34 -21.41 -5.64
N GLU A 96 -5.91 -21.47 -6.90
CA GLU A 96 -4.86 -20.58 -7.45
C GLU A 96 -5.40 -19.17 -7.69
N ARG A 97 -6.67 -19.05 -8.10
CA ARG A 97 -7.35 -17.75 -8.23
C ARG A 97 -7.49 -17.04 -6.88
N ALA A 98 -7.91 -17.76 -5.84
CA ALA A 98 -8.00 -17.20 -4.49
C ALA A 98 -6.63 -16.74 -3.95
N LYS A 99 -5.55 -17.47 -4.24
CA LYS A 99 -4.19 -17.05 -3.86
C LYS A 99 -3.71 -15.81 -4.62
N ALA A 100 -4.05 -15.68 -5.90
CA ALA A 100 -3.71 -14.51 -6.70
C ALA A 100 -4.44 -13.26 -6.17
N GLU A 101 -5.74 -13.38 -5.88
CA GLU A 101 -6.54 -12.28 -5.35
C GLU A 101 -6.07 -11.85 -3.95
N LEU A 102 -5.73 -12.81 -3.08
CA LEU A 102 -5.15 -12.51 -1.77
C LEU A 102 -3.77 -11.85 -1.87
N LYS A 103 -2.95 -12.24 -2.85
CA LYS A 103 -1.64 -11.61 -3.11
C LYS A 103 -1.79 -10.18 -3.63
N GLU A 104 -2.77 -9.95 -4.49
CA GLU A 104 -3.05 -8.64 -5.07
C GLU A 104 -3.61 -7.67 -4.01
N ARG A 105 -4.55 -8.12 -3.18
CA ARG A 105 -5.02 -7.36 -2.01
C ARG A 105 -3.90 -7.10 -1.01
N GLY A 106 -3.03 -8.09 -0.76
CA GLY A 106 -1.86 -7.92 0.10
C GLY A 106 -0.92 -6.80 -0.36
N GLY A 107 -0.64 -6.74 -1.66
CA GLY A 107 0.18 -5.66 -2.25
C GLY A 107 -0.47 -4.28 -2.16
N GLN A 108 -1.79 -4.18 -2.24
CA GLN A 108 -2.51 -2.91 -2.06
C GLN A 108 -2.42 -2.38 -0.62
N PHE A 109 -2.54 -3.27 0.37
CA PHE A 109 -2.34 -2.90 1.78
C PHE A 109 -0.89 -2.50 2.07
N GLU A 110 0.10 -3.21 1.51
CA GLU A 110 1.51 -2.85 1.64
C GLU A 110 1.79 -1.46 1.07
N PHE A 111 1.26 -1.16 -0.11
CA PHE A 111 1.40 0.14 -0.73
C PHE A 111 0.74 1.26 0.10
N LEU A 112 -0.45 1.01 0.65
CA LEU A 112 -1.10 2.00 1.52
C LEU A 112 -0.28 2.25 2.79
N ILE A 113 0.20 1.21 3.46
CA ILE A 113 0.99 1.35 4.68
C ILE A 113 2.27 2.13 4.38
N LEU A 114 2.92 1.83 3.25
CA LEU A 114 4.11 2.55 2.79
C LEU A 114 3.80 4.03 2.57
N MET A 115 2.77 4.35 1.78
CA MET A 115 2.37 5.73 1.48
C MET A 115 1.94 6.49 2.73
N LEU A 116 1.31 5.81 3.68
CA LEU A 116 0.91 6.41 4.96
C LEU A 116 2.13 6.76 5.81
N ILE A 117 3.11 5.86 5.93
CA ILE A 117 4.36 6.13 6.67
C ILE A 117 5.12 7.28 6.02
N VAL A 118 5.33 7.22 4.69
CA VAL A 118 6.04 8.27 3.94
C VAL A 118 5.31 9.61 4.05
N GLY A 119 3.99 9.62 3.89
CA GLY A 119 3.19 10.83 4.00
C GLY A 119 3.24 11.46 5.39
N VAL A 120 3.12 10.67 6.45
CA VAL A 120 3.24 11.15 7.84
C VAL A 120 4.62 11.72 8.12
N LEU A 121 5.70 11.04 7.70
CA LEU A 121 7.07 11.53 7.86
C LEU A 121 7.28 12.84 7.10
N THR A 122 6.76 12.93 5.87
CA THR A 122 6.87 14.14 5.04
C THR A 122 6.15 15.33 5.67
N ILE A 123 4.94 15.11 6.23
CA ILE A 123 4.20 16.15 6.97
C ILE A 123 4.99 16.59 8.21
N PHE A 124 5.55 15.64 8.96
CA PHE A 124 6.32 15.92 10.17
C PHE A 124 7.58 16.74 9.86
N LEU A 125 8.32 16.37 8.81
CA LEU A 125 9.47 17.14 8.32
C LEU A 125 9.05 18.53 7.84
N GLY A 126 7.93 18.64 7.11
CA GLY A 126 7.40 19.91 6.64
C GLY A 126 7.07 20.86 7.80
N PHE A 127 6.47 20.32 8.86
CA PHE A 127 6.15 21.08 10.07
C PHE A 127 7.40 21.56 10.81
N ILE A 128 8.42 20.70 10.94
CA ILE A 128 9.72 21.07 11.55
C ILE A 128 10.37 22.19 10.76
N VAL A 129 10.45 22.06 9.43
CA VAL A 129 11.08 23.09 8.60
C VAL A 129 10.28 24.39 8.63
N SER A 130 8.95 24.31 8.64
CA SER A 130 8.09 25.49 8.77
C SER A 130 8.29 26.23 10.10
N ILE A 131 8.52 25.51 11.20
CA ILE A 131 8.83 26.12 12.50
C ILE A 131 10.23 26.75 12.50
N LEU A 132 11.21 26.08 11.87
CA LEU A 132 12.60 26.53 11.87
C LEU A 132 12.86 27.71 10.91
N ALA A 133 11.96 27.92 9.94
CA ALA A 133 12.02 29.02 8.98
C ALA A 133 11.33 30.31 9.49
N ILE A 134 10.66 30.26 10.65
CA ILE A 134 10.10 31.41 11.38
C ILE A 134 11.16 31.96 12.35
#